data_AF-A0AAD8GLJ1-F1
#
_entry.id   AF-A0AAD8GLJ1-F1
#
_cell.length_a   1.000
_cell.length_b   1.000
_cell.length_c   1.000
_cell.angle_alpha   90.00
_cell.angle_beta   90.00
_cell.angle_gamma   90.00
#
_symmetry.space_group_name_H-M   'P 1'
#
loop_
_entity.id
_entity.type
_entity.pdbx_description
1 polymer ?
#
loop_
_entity_poly.entity_id
_entity_poly.type
_entity_poly.pdbx_seq_one_letter_code
_entity_poly.pdbx_strand_id
1 'polypeptide(L)'
;MESPEGGDGPGLAALLRAAEVHGRRRTEEMKEELESIKNRVSLTISEYERNSKPTEDSIKCGSMQFLEDLNQLEEMLKDSVKRNKYKQQVTIFIIGYQNACGERQVILDQLHEFFIRHLSFLSAEEEKLSDIEDSDIEDIAIRVNEALFSAEQATHRLVELNKEMLHYMNTTVSSKEGNKKRRKLEKALNKAEAEITNLTVKLAPTQKELEKKERNIKQLIKHSEIKNLQCLQFKSQAEDFKSQTEVMKKELESLQQDVEVQKFLLDHQRRQHLSQLEDLRKQLEHALQGKEQLKPHSSQQAEEDPRSSRVLPEVKCIEKGIVTEMHHKLQYYNVLSQNLCYSFRS
;
A
#
# COMPACT_ATOMS: atom_id res chain seq x y z
N MET A 1 56.27 -45.60 11.71
CA MET A 1 56.22 -44.17 12.09
C MET A 1 56.79 -43.40 10.91
N GLU A 2 55.94 -42.97 10.00
CA GLU A 2 56.31 -42.01 8.96
C GLU A 2 55.14 -41.04 8.87
N SER A 3 55.38 -39.83 9.38
CA SER A 3 54.51 -38.67 9.16
C SER A 3 54.88 -38.06 7.82
N PRO A 4 53.93 -37.81 6.90
CA PRO A 4 54.17 -36.89 5.82
C PRO A 4 53.84 -35.47 6.31
N GLU A 5 54.89 -34.70 6.60
CA GLU A 5 54.83 -33.24 6.54
C GLU A 5 54.56 -32.81 5.08
N GLY A 6 53.57 -31.93 4.90
CA GLY A 6 53.14 -31.45 3.60
C GLY A 6 52.33 -30.14 3.69
N GLY A 7 53.01 -29.05 4.05
CA GLY A 7 52.97 -27.80 3.28
C GLY A 7 51.79 -26.81 3.37
N ASP A 8 50.52 -27.21 3.47
CA ASP A 8 49.43 -26.30 3.06
C ASP A 8 48.59 -25.67 4.20
N GLY A 9 48.92 -25.91 5.46
CA GLY A 9 48.16 -25.37 6.61
C GLY A 9 48.18 -23.83 6.77
N PRO A 10 49.34 -23.15 6.68
CA PRO A 10 49.42 -21.70 6.94
C PRO A 10 48.90 -20.84 5.77
N GLY A 11 49.13 -21.29 4.53
CA GLY A 11 48.74 -20.58 3.32
C GLY A 11 47.22 -20.55 3.11
N LEU A 12 46.57 -21.71 3.31
CA LEU A 12 45.10 -21.81 3.24
C LEU A 12 44.43 -20.98 4.35
N ALA A 13 44.98 -20.99 5.56
CA ALA A 13 44.50 -20.18 6.67
C ALA A 13 44.73 -18.67 6.49
N ALA A 14 45.73 -18.26 5.70
CA ALA A 14 45.94 -16.86 5.33
C ALA A 14 44.94 -16.43 4.24
N LEU A 15 44.66 -17.30 3.26
CA LEU A 15 43.67 -17.07 2.21
C LEU A 15 42.25 -16.94 2.75
N LEU A 16 41.83 -17.83 3.65
CA LEU A 16 40.51 -17.77 4.29
C LEU A 16 40.34 -16.48 5.12
N ARG A 17 41.37 -16.08 5.87
CA ARG A 17 41.35 -14.80 6.60
C ARG A 17 41.29 -13.59 5.67
N ALA A 18 42.00 -13.63 4.55
CA ALA A 18 41.94 -12.56 3.55
C ALA A 18 40.55 -12.46 2.90
N ALA A 19 39.90 -13.59 2.63
CA ALA A 19 38.54 -13.64 2.10
C ALA A 19 37.52 -13.08 3.11
N GLU A 20 37.61 -13.46 4.38
CA GLU A 20 36.75 -12.93 5.45
C GLU A 20 36.92 -11.41 5.64
N VAL A 21 38.17 -10.93 5.63
CA VAL A 21 38.47 -9.49 5.73
C VAL A 21 37.92 -8.73 4.53
N HIS A 22 38.03 -9.28 3.32
CA HIS A 22 37.45 -8.67 2.12
C HIS A 22 35.93 -8.66 2.14
N GLY A 23 35.29 -9.76 2.59
CA GLY A 23 33.85 -9.84 2.73
C GLY A 23 33.33 -8.81 3.73
N ARG A 24 33.97 -8.71 4.91
CA ARG A 24 33.61 -7.73 5.93
C ARG A 24 33.76 -6.29 5.44
N ARG A 25 34.85 -5.99 4.72
CA ARG A 25 35.09 -4.67 4.14
C ARG A 25 34.01 -4.28 3.14
N ARG A 26 33.60 -5.18 2.23
CA ARG A 26 32.49 -4.90 1.30
C ARG A 26 31.18 -4.63 2.02
N THR A 27 30.89 -5.37 3.10
CA THR A 27 29.66 -5.13 3.88
C THR A 27 29.68 -3.79 4.61
N GLU A 28 30.84 -3.34 5.08
CA GLU A 28 31.00 -2.02 5.70
C GLU A 28 30.86 -0.90 4.65
N GLU A 29 31.51 -1.04 3.49
CA GLU A 29 31.40 -0.08 2.38
C GLU A 29 29.94 0.07 1.92
N MET A 30 29.21 -1.04 1.74
CA MET A 30 27.79 -1.01 1.37
C MET A 30 26.92 -0.36 2.45
N LYS A 31 27.24 -0.57 3.73
CA LYS A 31 26.52 0.03 4.85
C LYS A 31 26.73 1.55 4.89
N GLU A 32 27.95 2.02 4.62
CA GLU A 32 28.26 3.45 4.53
C GLU A 32 27.54 4.12 3.36
N GLU A 33 27.47 3.46 2.19
CA GLU A 33 26.71 3.97 1.05
C GLU A 33 25.21 4.07 1.33
N LEU A 34 24.62 3.05 1.96
CA LEU A 34 23.21 3.07 2.35
C LEU A 34 22.89 4.19 3.35
N GLU A 35 23.76 4.42 4.33
CA GLU A 35 23.58 5.51 5.30
C GLU A 35 23.74 6.89 4.63
N SER A 36 24.65 7.02 3.66
CA SER A 36 24.79 8.23 2.83
C SER A 36 23.52 8.52 2.01
N ILE A 37 22.95 7.50 1.37
CA ILE A 37 21.69 7.62 0.62
C ILE A 37 20.55 8.02 1.54
N LYS A 38 20.41 7.34 2.69
CA LYS A 38 19.40 7.66 3.70
C LYS A 38 19.50 9.10 4.17
N ASN A 39 20.72 9.58 4.46
CA ASN A 39 20.93 10.96 4.87
C ASN A 39 20.55 11.96 3.77
N ARG A 40 20.88 11.68 2.50
CA ARG A 40 20.47 12.53 1.37
C ARG A 40 18.95 12.58 1.20
N VAL A 41 18.28 11.44 1.36
CA VAL A 41 16.81 11.37 1.27
C VAL A 41 16.17 12.14 2.42
N SER A 42 16.64 11.95 3.66
CA SER A 42 16.15 12.70 4.82
C SER A 42 16.36 14.20 4.67
N LEU A 43 17.52 14.63 4.14
CA LEU A 43 17.80 16.04 3.90
C LEU A 43 16.86 16.63 2.83
N THR A 44 16.65 15.89 1.73
CA THR A 44 15.72 16.27 0.65
C THR A 44 14.28 16.38 1.15
N ILE A 45 13.83 15.43 1.99
CA ILE A 45 12.49 15.47 2.60
C ILE A 45 12.38 16.68 3.54
N SER A 46 13.39 16.92 4.37
CA SER A 46 13.38 18.07 5.29
C SER A 46 13.37 19.42 4.55
N GLU A 47 14.09 19.53 3.43
CA GLU A 47 14.04 20.72 2.57
C GLU A 47 12.69 20.86 1.88
N TYR A 48 12.11 19.76 1.39
CA TYR A 48 10.78 19.77 0.81
C TYR A 48 9.72 20.19 1.83
N GLU A 49 9.76 19.67 3.06
CA GLU A 49 8.86 20.05 4.15
C GLU A 49 9.03 21.52 4.58
N ARG A 50 10.27 22.02 4.54
CA ARG A 50 10.56 23.43 4.82
C ARG A 50 10.02 24.35 3.72
N ASN A 51 10.07 23.92 2.47
CA ASN A 51 9.57 24.67 1.32
C ASN A 51 8.06 24.47 1.07
N SER A 52 7.48 23.37 1.56
CA SER A 52 6.05 23.05 1.40
C SER A 52 5.20 23.61 2.53
N LYS A 53 5.79 23.97 3.68
CA LYS A 53 5.17 24.91 4.62
C LYS A 53 5.19 26.28 3.95
N PRO A 54 4.06 26.79 3.45
CA PRO A 54 4.02 28.18 3.09
C PRO A 54 4.32 28.92 4.39
N THR A 55 5.30 29.81 4.37
CA THR A 55 5.37 30.83 5.42
C THR A 55 4.03 31.54 5.39
N GLU A 56 3.13 31.18 6.32
CA GLU A 56 1.78 31.74 6.39
C GLU A 56 1.81 33.28 6.44
N ASP A 57 2.94 33.84 6.88
CA ASP A 57 3.18 35.27 6.93
C ASP A 57 3.41 35.91 5.55
N SER A 58 3.81 35.15 4.53
CA SER A 58 3.99 35.66 3.16
C SER A 58 2.68 35.67 2.35
N ILE A 59 1.75 34.76 2.63
CA ILE A 59 0.45 34.67 1.93
C ILE A 59 -0.61 35.60 2.54
N LYS A 60 -0.44 36.03 3.80
CA LYS A 60 -1.42 36.89 4.49
C LYS A 60 -1.37 38.38 4.11
N CYS A 61 -0.46 38.84 3.23
CA CYS A 61 -0.29 40.28 2.96
C CYS A 61 -0.72 40.79 1.56
N GLY A 62 -1.43 40.01 0.74
CA GLY A 62 -1.95 40.52 -0.53
C GLY A 62 -3.10 39.68 -1.06
N SER A 63 -4.17 40.33 -1.52
CA SER A 63 -5.24 39.62 -2.24
C SER A 63 -4.63 38.95 -3.48
N MET A 64 -4.52 37.63 -3.48
CA MET A 64 -3.98 36.85 -4.59
C MET A 64 -5.13 36.12 -5.28
N GLN A 65 -5.18 36.18 -6.61
CA GLN A 65 -6.19 35.50 -7.41
C GLN A 65 -5.55 34.67 -8.51
N PHE A 66 -6.02 33.44 -8.68
CA PHE A 66 -5.59 32.53 -9.73
C PHE A 66 -6.59 32.60 -10.88
N LEU A 67 -6.08 32.72 -12.10
CA LEU A 67 -6.87 32.80 -13.32
C LEU A 67 -6.36 31.78 -14.32
N GLU A 68 -7.25 31.24 -15.14
CA GLU A 68 -6.88 30.23 -16.13
C GLU A 68 -6.10 30.85 -17.30
N ASP A 69 -6.56 32.01 -17.79
CA ASP A 69 -5.96 32.70 -18.91
C ASP A 69 -6.08 34.24 -18.82
N LEU A 70 -5.44 34.92 -19.78
CA LEU A 70 -5.49 36.39 -19.88
C LEU A 70 -6.89 36.91 -20.22
N ASN A 71 -7.73 36.09 -20.87
CA ASN A 71 -9.09 36.49 -21.27
C ASN A 71 -9.99 36.62 -20.04
N GLN A 72 -9.88 35.70 -19.08
CA GLN A 72 -10.58 35.79 -17.78
C GLN A 72 -10.18 37.05 -17.00
N LEU A 73 -8.89 37.42 -17.02
CA LEU A 73 -8.44 38.67 -16.42
C LEU A 73 -9.10 39.87 -17.10
N GLU A 74 -9.12 39.90 -18.43
CA GLU A 74 -9.73 40.96 -19.21
C GLU A 74 -11.24 41.08 -18.93
N GLU A 75 -11.95 39.95 -18.89
CA GLU A 75 -13.38 39.90 -18.58
C GLU A 75 -13.68 40.38 -17.16
N MET A 76 -12.86 39.98 -16.18
CA MET A 76 -12.99 40.49 -14.82
C MET A 76 -12.73 41.99 -14.70
N LEU A 77 -11.83 42.54 -15.51
CA LEU A 77 -11.51 43.97 -15.52
C LEU A 77 -12.50 44.81 -16.34
N LYS A 78 -13.39 44.18 -17.13
CA LYS A 78 -14.53 44.86 -17.79
C LYS A 78 -15.57 45.33 -16.75
N ASP A 79 -15.71 44.61 -15.64
CA ASP A 79 -16.56 45.02 -14.53
C ASP A 79 -15.97 46.24 -13.79
N SER A 80 -16.68 47.37 -13.89
CA SER A 80 -16.25 48.63 -13.29
C SER A 80 -16.12 48.59 -11.77
N VAL A 81 -16.91 47.74 -11.09
CA VAL A 81 -16.93 47.62 -9.63
C VAL A 81 -15.72 46.81 -9.17
N LYS A 82 -15.46 45.65 -9.79
CA LYS A 82 -14.28 44.82 -9.51
C LYS A 82 -12.99 45.54 -9.84
N ARG A 83 -12.93 46.23 -10.97
CA ARG A 83 -11.77 47.05 -11.35
C ARG A 83 -11.47 48.16 -10.34
N ASN A 84 -12.49 48.82 -9.79
CA ASN A 84 -12.28 49.81 -8.73
C ASN A 84 -11.77 49.16 -7.43
N LYS A 85 -12.27 47.97 -7.07
CA LYS A 85 -11.78 47.19 -5.92
C LYS A 85 -10.30 46.83 -6.07
N TYR A 86 -9.88 46.34 -7.24
CA TYR A 86 -8.47 45.99 -7.51
C TYR A 86 -7.53 47.20 -7.66
N LYS A 87 -8.07 48.41 -7.84
CA LYS A 87 -7.28 49.65 -7.77
C LYS A 87 -7.08 50.12 -6.33
N GLN A 88 -8.02 49.81 -5.44
CA GLN A 88 -7.97 50.21 -4.03
C GLN A 88 -7.11 49.27 -3.18
N GLN A 89 -6.96 48.01 -3.59
CA GLN A 89 -6.13 47.01 -2.93
C GLN A 89 -5.14 46.41 -3.92
N VAL A 90 -3.87 46.27 -3.53
CA VAL A 90 -2.87 45.59 -4.35
C VAL A 90 -3.28 44.11 -4.51
N THR A 91 -3.68 43.73 -5.72
CA THR A 91 -4.06 42.36 -6.07
C THR A 91 -3.05 41.75 -7.02
N ILE A 92 -2.54 40.57 -6.66
CA ILE A 92 -1.61 39.81 -7.51
C ILE A 92 -2.44 38.77 -8.26
N PHE A 93 -2.42 38.84 -9.59
CA PHE A 93 -3.06 37.85 -10.45
C PHE A 93 -2.00 36.85 -10.93
N ILE A 94 -2.18 35.57 -10.60
CA ILE A 94 -1.37 34.48 -11.14
C ILE A 94 -2.19 33.82 -12.25
N ILE A 95 -1.70 33.93 -13.48
CA ILE A 95 -2.40 33.44 -14.67
C ILE A 95 -1.77 32.12 -15.14
N GLY A 96 -2.60 31.14 -15.49
CA GLY A 96 -2.16 29.86 -16.05
C GLY A 96 -1.55 28.88 -15.04
N TYR A 97 -1.42 29.26 -13.76
CA TYR A 97 -0.88 28.39 -12.72
C TYR A 97 -1.74 27.15 -12.50
N GLN A 98 -3.06 27.31 -12.48
CA GLN A 98 -3.98 26.19 -12.30
C GLN A 98 -3.92 25.21 -13.48
N ASN A 99 -3.77 25.73 -14.71
CA ASN A 99 -3.57 24.92 -15.91
C ASN A 99 -2.22 24.18 -15.86
N ALA A 100 -1.13 24.87 -15.51
CA ALA A 100 0.18 24.25 -15.35
C ALA A 100 0.21 23.18 -14.23
N CYS A 101 -0.50 23.41 -13.13
CA CYS A 101 -0.70 22.41 -12.08
C CYS A 101 -1.52 21.22 -12.58
N GLY A 102 -2.56 21.45 -13.38
CA GLY A 102 -3.36 20.40 -14.02
C GLY A 102 -2.55 19.56 -15.00
N GLU A 103 -1.78 20.20 -15.89
CA GLU A 103 -0.86 19.52 -16.81
C GLU A 103 0.18 18.69 -16.07
N ARG A 104 0.77 19.25 -15.00
CA ARG A 104 1.69 18.53 -14.12
C ARG A 104 1.01 17.33 -13.47
N GLN A 105 -0.23 17.48 -12.99
CA GLN A 105 -0.99 16.39 -12.41
C GLN A 105 -1.22 15.28 -13.43
N VAL A 106 -1.60 15.61 -14.66
CA VAL A 106 -1.76 14.63 -15.75
C VAL A 106 -0.46 13.88 -16.02
N ILE A 107 0.68 14.58 -16.06
CA ILE A 107 1.99 13.94 -16.24
C ILE A 107 2.33 13.03 -15.05
N LEU A 108 2.04 13.46 -13.82
CA LEU A 108 2.24 12.64 -12.63
C LEU A 108 1.36 11.40 -12.63
N ASP A 109 0.11 11.52 -13.05
CA ASP A 109 -0.83 10.41 -13.18
C ASP A 109 -0.37 9.43 -14.27
N GLN A 110 0.12 9.96 -15.40
CA GLN A 110 0.72 9.14 -16.48
C GLN A 110 1.99 8.42 -16.01
N LEU A 111 2.86 9.09 -15.24
CA LEU A 111 4.05 8.48 -14.66
C LEU A 111 3.67 7.41 -13.64
N HIS A 112 2.70 7.70 -12.78
CA HIS A 112 2.20 6.74 -11.80
C HIS A 112 1.60 5.51 -12.49
N GLU A 113 0.80 5.71 -13.54
CA GLU A 113 0.25 4.62 -14.36
C GLU A 113 1.35 3.82 -15.08
N PHE A 114 2.37 4.51 -15.63
CA PHE A 114 3.54 3.87 -16.21
C PHE A 114 4.27 2.98 -15.19
N PHE A 115 4.54 3.52 -13.99
CA PHE A 115 5.18 2.75 -12.93
C PHE A 115 4.33 1.57 -12.49
N ILE A 116 3.01 1.72 -12.33
CA ILE A 116 2.11 0.59 -11.99
C ILE A 116 2.12 -0.48 -13.08
N ARG A 117 2.01 -0.08 -14.36
CA ARG A 117 2.01 -1.02 -15.49
C ARG A 117 3.36 -1.70 -15.70
N HIS A 118 4.46 -1.13 -15.22
CA HIS A 118 5.80 -1.67 -15.39
C HIS A 118 6.38 -2.26 -14.09
N LEU A 119 5.74 -2.04 -12.95
CA LEU A 119 5.98 -2.78 -11.71
C LEU A 119 5.65 -4.26 -11.88
N SER A 120 4.63 -4.61 -12.68
CA SER A 120 4.34 -6.00 -13.05
C SER A 120 5.39 -6.60 -13.98
N PHE A 121 6.05 -5.78 -14.81
CA PHE A 121 7.17 -6.20 -15.66
C PHE A 121 8.43 -6.44 -14.83
N LEU A 122 8.74 -5.57 -13.86
CA LEU A 122 9.83 -5.77 -12.92
C LEU A 122 9.60 -7.00 -12.04
N SER A 123 8.37 -7.22 -11.55
CA SER A 123 8.02 -8.44 -10.80
C SER A 123 8.13 -9.73 -11.61
N ALA A 124 7.99 -9.68 -12.94
CA ALA A 124 8.07 -10.85 -13.82
C ALA A 124 9.49 -11.09 -14.38
N GLU A 125 10.33 -10.06 -14.42
CA GLU A 125 11.72 -10.15 -14.89
C GLU A 125 12.71 -10.34 -13.74
N GLU A 126 12.39 -9.85 -12.54
CA GLU A 126 13.09 -10.19 -11.29
C GLU A 126 12.91 -11.68 -10.96
N GLU A 127 11.75 -12.28 -11.27
CA GLU A 127 11.54 -13.75 -11.19
C GLU A 127 12.40 -14.56 -12.19
N LYS A 128 12.99 -13.91 -13.20
CA LYS A 128 13.94 -14.52 -14.16
C LYS A 128 15.41 -14.25 -13.84
N LEU A 129 15.69 -13.28 -12.97
CA LEU A 129 17.06 -12.90 -12.59
C LEU A 129 17.37 -13.24 -11.12
N SER A 130 16.36 -13.51 -10.29
CA SER A 130 16.52 -14.05 -8.93
C SER A 130 16.78 -15.55 -8.90
N ASP A 131 16.71 -16.22 -10.06
CA ASP A 131 17.10 -17.63 -10.24
C ASP A 131 18.63 -17.81 -10.37
N ILE A 132 19.41 -16.76 -10.14
CA ILE A 132 20.85 -16.88 -9.85
C ILE A 132 21.03 -16.38 -8.41
N GLU A 133 20.56 -17.19 -7.46
CA GLU A 133 20.90 -16.99 -6.05
C GLU A 133 22.44 -17.04 -5.91
N ASP A 134 23.03 -16.28 -4.99
CA ASP A 134 24.45 -16.44 -4.63
C ASP A 134 24.78 -17.90 -4.19
N SER A 135 23.75 -18.69 -3.85
CA SER A 135 23.85 -20.14 -3.65
C SER A 135 24.25 -20.92 -4.91
N ASP A 136 23.84 -20.47 -6.10
CA ASP A 136 24.20 -21.10 -7.37
C ASP A 136 25.65 -20.81 -7.76
N ILE A 137 26.26 -19.70 -7.32
CA ILE A 137 27.67 -19.42 -7.65
C ILE A 137 28.60 -20.38 -6.88
N GLU A 138 28.32 -20.63 -5.60
CA GLU A 138 29.07 -21.60 -4.81
C GLU A 138 28.83 -23.02 -5.32
N ASP A 139 27.58 -23.40 -5.65
CA ASP A 139 27.27 -24.69 -6.23
C ASP A 139 27.87 -24.88 -7.62
N ILE A 140 27.90 -23.83 -8.45
CA ILE A 140 28.58 -23.84 -9.76
C ILE A 140 30.09 -23.94 -9.54
N ALA A 141 30.67 -23.24 -8.58
CA ALA A 141 32.09 -23.34 -8.24
C ALA A 141 32.44 -24.76 -7.75
N ILE A 142 31.60 -25.37 -6.91
CA ILE A 142 31.72 -26.75 -6.46
C ILE A 142 31.63 -27.70 -7.66
N ARG A 143 30.62 -27.56 -8.53
CA ARG A 143 30.47 -28.41 -9.73
C ARG A 143 31.61 -28.24 -10.73
N VAL A 144 32.13 -27.02 -10.89
CA VAL A 144 33.30 -26.75 -11.73
C VAL A 144 34.54 -27.39 -11.12
N ASN A 145 34.74 -27.30 -9.81
CA ASN A 145 35.84 -27.98 -9.12
C ASN A 145 35.71 -29.50 -9.19
N GLU A 146 34.51 -30.06 -9.01
CA GLU A 146 34.24 -31.48 -9.17
C GLU A 146 34.49 -31.94 -10.61
N ALA A 147 34.08 -31.14 -11.60
CA ALA A 147 34.35 -31.42 -13.00
C ALA A 147 35.84 -31.34 -13.34
N LEU A 148 36.56 -30.35 -12.80
CA LEU A 148 38.01 -30.22 -12.97
C LEU A 148 38.76 -31.36 -12.26
N PHE A 149 38.35 -31.73 -11.05
CA PHE A 149 38.91 -32.86 -10.32
C PHE A 149 38.62 -34.19 -11.03
N SER A 150 37.42 -34.35 -11.56
CA SER A 150 37.05 -35.53 -12.36
C SER A 150 37.83 -35.58 -13.67
N ALA A 151 38.02 -34.43 -14.33
CA ALA A 151 38.87 -34.32 -15.51
C ALA A 151 40.34 -34.64 -15.19
N GLU A 152 40.86 -34.14 -14.07
CA GLU A 152 42.20 -34.43 -13.58
C GLU A 152 42.38 -35.94 -13.30
N GLN A 153 41.43 -36.55 -12.58
CA GLN A 153 41.41 -38.00 -12.36
C GLN A 153 41.32 -38.78 -13.67
N ALA A 154 40.50 -38.34 -14.62
CA ALA A 154 40.37 -38.97 -15.92
C ALA A 154 41.69 -38.88 -16.71
N THR A 155 42.37 -37.73 -16.68
CA THR A 155 43.71 -37.59 -17.27
C THR A 155 44.76 -38.44 -16.56
N HIS A 156 44.75 -38.51 -15.22
CA HIS A 156 45.66 -39.39 -14.48
C HIS A 156 45.41 -40.86 -14.84
N ARG A 157 44.14 -41.27 -14.91
CA ARG A 157 43.75 -42.63 -15.30
C ARG A 157 44.07 -42.93 -16.76
N LEU A 158 43.99 -41.95 -17.66
CA LEU A 158 44.47 -42.08 -19.03
C LEU A 158 45.99 -42.26 -19.07
N VAL A 159 46.75 -41.53 -18.27
CA VAL A 159 48.21 -41.70 -18.16
C VAL A 159 48.57 -43.06 -17.58
N GLU A 160 47.88 -43.51 -16.54
CA GLU A 160 48.04 -44.85 -15.97
C GLU A 160 47.66 -45.94 -16.96
N LEU A 161 46.52 -45.82 -17.64
CA LEU A 161 46.11 -46.75 -18.68
C LEU A 161 47.13 -46.81 -19.81
N ASN A 162 47.70 -45.67 -20.20
CA ASN A 162 48.74 -45.62 -21.23
C ASN A 162 50.03 -46.29 -20.74
N LYS A 163 50.41 -46.10 -19.47
CA LYS A 163 51.53 -46.83 -18.83
C LYS A 163 51.25 -48.32 -18.75
N GLU A 164 50.05 -48.73 -18.36
CA GLU A 164 49.63 -50.13 -18.28
C GLU A 164 49.55 -50.77 -19.66
N MET A 165 49.07 -50.05 -20.67
CA MET A 165 49.02 -50.55 -22.05
C MET A 165 50.42 -50.72 -22.62
N LEU A 166 51.32 -49.75 -22.41
CA LEU A 166 52.74 -49.89 -22.74
C LEU A 166 53.39 -51.05 -21.97
N HIS A 167 53.08 -51.20 -20.69
CA HIS A 167 53.58 -52.30 -19.87
C HIS A 167 53.02 -53.64 -20.35
N TYR A 168 51.74 -53.73 -20.69
CA TYR A 168 51.07 -54.92 -21.19
C TYR A 168 51.60 -55.27 -22.58
N MET A 169 51.78 -54.31 -23.48
CA MET A 169 52.44 -54.51 -24.77
C MET A 169 53.89 -55.02 -24.57
N ASN A 170 54.62 -54.48 -23.59
CA ASN A 170 55.97 -54.94 -23.29
C ASN A 170 56.02 -56.31 -22.60
N THR A 171 55.01 -56.69 -21.82
CA THR A 171 55.00 -57.94 -21.03
C THR A 171 54.26 -59.10 -21.70
N THR A 172 53.23 -58.84 -22.50
CA THR A 172 52.51 -59.89 -23.27
C THR A 172 53.20 -60.28 -24.56
N VAL A 173 54.13 -59.47 -25.06
CA VAL A 173 55.14 -59.94 -26.01
C VAL A 173 56.07 -60.98 -25.36
N SER A 174 56.05 -61.17 -24.03
CA SER A 174 57.05 -61.95 -23.30
C SER A 174 56.58 -63.07 -22.35
N SER A 175 55.29 -63.43 -22.16
CA SER A 175 54.98 -64.54 -21.23
C SER A 175 53.71 -65.38 -21.48
N LYS A 176 53.88 -66.71 -21.39
CA LYS A 176 52.91 -67.78 -21.68
C LYS A 176 52.07 -68.26 -20.48
N GLU A 177 51.98 -67.51 -19.37
CA GLU A 177 51.32 -67.95 -18.12
C GLU A 177 49.87 -67.45 -17.88
N GLY A 178 49.21 -66.88 -18.91
CA GLY A 178 47.96 -66.10 -18.77
C GLY A 178 46.67 -66.86 -18.38
N ASN A 179 46.57 -68.17 -18.55
CA ASN A 179 45.26 -68.84 -18.58
C ASN A 179 44.54 -69.01 -17.22
N LYS A 180 45.26 -69.20 -16.10
CA LYS A 180 44.62 -69.38 -14.77
C LYS A 180 44.22 -68.05 -14.11
N LYS A 181 45.05 -67.01 -14.25
CA LYS A 181 44.75 -65.66 -13.74
C LYS A 181 43.56 -65.05 -14.47
N ARG A 182 43.47 -65.27 -15.80
CA ARG A 182 42.34 -64.86 -16.64
C ARG A 182 40.99 -65.37 -16.12
N ARG A 183 40.89 -66.65 -15.76
CA ARG A 183 39.63 -67.24 -15.22
C ARG A 183 39.18 -66.65 -13.87
N LYS A 184 40.10 -66.29 -12.98
CA LYS A 184 39.74 -65.63 -11.70
C LYS A 184 39.25 -64.21 -11.93
N LEU A 185 39.92 -63.49 -12.83
CA LEU A 185 39.55 -62.14 -13.22
C LEU A 185 38.15 -62.12 -13.87
N GLU A 186 37.87 -63.08 -14.75
CA GLU A 186 36.57 -63.26 -15.41
C GLU A 186 35.43 -63.52 -14.41
N LYS A 187 35.66 -64.34 -13.38
CA LYS A 187 34.65 -64.55 -12.31
C LYS A 187 34.39 -63.28 -11.48
N ALA A 188 35.44 -62.52 -11.15
CA ALA A 188 35.29 -61.28 -10.42
C ALA A 188 34.57 -60.21 -11.26
N LEU A 189 34.89 -60.16 -12.56
CA LEU A 189 34.23 -59.29 -13.53
C LEU A 189 32.73 -59.59 -13.60
N ASN A 190 32.36 -60.85 -13.82
CA ASN A 190 30.94 -61.24 -13.92
C ASN A 190 30.17 -60.95 -12.62
N LYS A 191 30.82 -61.06 -11.46
CA LYS A 191 30.22 -60.70 -10.17
C LYS A 191 30.01 -59.18 -10.06
N ALA A 192 31.00 -58.38 -10.44
CA ALA A 192 30.89 -56.92 -10.46
C ALA A 192 29.81 -56.45 -11.45
N GLU A 193 29.70 -57.07 -12.63
CA GLU A 193 28.63 -56.79 -13.59
C GLU A 193 27.24 -57.11 -13.01
N ALA A 194 27.10 -58.24 -12.32
CA ALA A 194 25.85 -58.61 -11.65
C ALA A 194 25.47 -57.62 -10.52
N GLU A 195 26.46 -57.12 -9.77
CA GLU A 195 26.23 -56.12 -8.73
C GLU A 195 25.86 -54.75 -9.31
N ILE A 196 26.56 -54.30 -10.36
CA ILE A 196 26.27 -53.05 -11.07
C ILE A 196 24.86 -53.08 -11.66
N THR A 197 24.47 -54.17 -12.31
CA THR A 197 23.12 -54.30 -12.89
C THR A 197 22.05 -54.29 -11.80
N ASN A 198 22.25 -54.99 -10.68
CA ASN A 198 21.32 -54.96 -9.55
C ASN A 198 21.19 -53.57 -8.91
N LEU A 199 22.31 -52.86 -8.70
CA LEU A 199 22.30 -51.49 -8.19
C LEU A 199 21.59 -50.54 -9.16
N THR A 200 21.82 -50.68 -10.46
CA THR A 200 21.15 -49.89 -11.50
C THR A 200 19.63 -50.10 -11.48
N VAL A 201 19.18 -51.35 -11.34
CA VAL A 201 17.75 -51.68 -11.23
C VAL A 201 17.12 -51.08 -9.96
N LYS A 202 17.86 -51.01 -8.85
CA LYS A 202 17.38 -50.38 -7.61
C LYS A 202 17.40 -48.86 -7.64
N LEU A 203 18.36 -48.25 -8.34
CA LEU A 203 18.52 -46.80 -8.45
C LEU A 203 17.43 -46.16 -9.32
N ALA A 204 17.05 -46.82 -10.41
CA ALA A 204 16.03 -46.31 -11.33
C ALA A 204 14.66 -45.95 -10.66
N PRO A 205 14.05 -46.80 -9.81
CA PRO A 205 12.81 -46.43 -9.13
C PRO A 205 13.02 -45.33 -8.08
N THR A 206 14.16 -45.30 -7.37
CA THR A 206 14.45 -44.24 -6.40
C THR A 206 14.59 -42.88 -7.09
N GLN A 207 15.24 -42.84 -8.27
CA GLN A 207 15.34 -41.64 -9.08
C GLN A 207 13.96 -41.14 -9.54
N LYS A 208 13.08 -42.05 -9.97
CA LYS A 208 11.69 -41.70 -10.33
C LYS A 208 10.88 -41.18 -9.15
N GLU A 209 11.06 -41.75 -7.96
CA GLU A 209 10.42 -41.25 -6.74
C GLU A 209 10.93 -39.86 -6.35
N LEU A 210 12.24 -39.63 -6.49
CA LEU A 210 12.86 -38.33 -6.26
C LEU A 210 12.29 -37.27 -7.21
N GLU A 211 12.25 -37.55 -8.52
CA GLU A 211 11.65 -36.65 -9.53
C GLU A 211 10.17 -36.36 -9.25
N LYS A 212 9.42 -37.33 -8.71
CA LYS A 212 8.03 -37.14 -8.30
C LYS A 212 7.94 -36.23 -7.07
N LYS A 213 8.81 -36.42 -6.08
CA LYS A 213 8.87 -35.58 -4.87
C LYS A 213 9.28 -34.16 -5.21
N GLU A 214 10.24 -33.96 -6.11
CA GLU A 214 10.66 -32.64 -6.57
C GLU A 214 9.52 -31.89 -7.28
N ARG A 215 8.78 -32.57 -8.16
CA ARG A 215 7.57 -32.00 -8.78
C ARG A 215 6.51 -31.61 -7.74
N ASN A 216 6.30 -32.44 -6.72
CA ASN A 216 5.36 -32.12 -5.65
C ASN A 216 5.83 -30.91 -4.82
N ILE A 217 7.13 -30.79 -4.53
CA ILE A 217 7.70 -29.63 -3.83
C ILE A 217 7.48 -28.36 -4.64
N LYS A 218 7.80 -28.38 -5.95
CA LYS A 218 7.55 -27.23 -6.84
C LYS A 218 6.08 -26.81 -6.86
N GLN A 219 5.15 -27.77 -6.84
CA GLN A 219 3.71 -27.47 -6.76
C GLN A 219 3.32 -26.87 -5.41
N LEU A 220 3.87 -27.37 -4.29
CA LEU A 220 3.60 -26.85 -2.96
C LEU A 220 4.13 -25.43 -2.76
N ILE A 221 5.31 -25.13 -3.30
CA ILE A 221 5.89 -23.77 -3.31
C ILE A 221 4.94 -22.80 -4.01
N LYS A 222 4.54 -23.10 -5.26
CA LYS A 222 3.57 -22.29 -6.01
C LYS A 222 2.25 -22.10 -5.27
N HIS A 223 1.73 -23.17 -4.67
CA HIS A 223 0.49 -23.07 -3.89
C HIS A 223 0.68 -22.19 -2.64
N SER A 224 1.83 -22.27 -1.97
CA SER A 224 2.18 -21.42 -0.83
C SER A 224 2.27 -19.94 -1.23
N GLU A 225 2.89 -19.63 -2.37
CA GLU A 225 3.00 -18.26 -2.90
C GLU A 225 1.62 -17.66 -3.19
N ILE A 226 0.74 -18.42 -3.87
CA ILE A 226 -0.64 -18.01 -4.12
C ILE A 226 -1.37 -17.74 -2.80
N LYS A 227 -1.21 -18.62 -1.80
CA LYS A 227 -1.81 -18.42 -0.48
C LYS A 227 -1.25 -17.20 0.26
N ASN A 228 0.04 -16.92 0.11
CA ASN A 228 0.66 -15.75 0.69
C ASN A 228 0.12 -14.46 0.06
N LEU A 229 -0.02 -14.42 -1.27
CA LEU A 229 -0.64 -13.30 -1.99
C LEU A 229 -2.10 -13.07 -1.56
N GLN A 230 -2.89 -14.14 -1.41
CA GLN A 230 -4.26 -14.05 -0.89
C GLN A 230 -4.28 -13.46 0.53
N CYS A 231 -3.35 -13.84 1.40
CA CYS A 231 -3.23 -13.31 2.76
C CYS A 231 -2.93 -11.80 2.75
N LEU A 232 -2.00 -11.36 1.90
CA LEU A 232 -1.67 -9.95 1.73
C LEU A 232 -2.87 -9.14 1.22
N GLN A 233 -3.62 -9.69 0.26
CA GLN A 233 -4.85 -9.05 -0.25
C GLN A 233 -5.90 -8.88 0.85
N PHE A 234 -6.16 -9.93 1.66
CA PHE A 234 -7.10 -9.83 2.78
C PHE A 234 -6.63 -8.84 3.85
N LYS A 235 -5.31 -8.76 4.09
CA LYS A 235 -4.75 -7.78 5.03
C LYS A 235 -4.96 -6.34 4.53
N SER A 236 -4.70 -6.08 3.25
CA SER A 236 -4.97 -4.77 2.64
C SER A 236 -6.44 -4.39 2.75
N GLN A 237 -7.36 -5.31 2.42
CA GLN A 237 -8.81 -5.05 2.55
C GLN A 237 -9.21 -4.75 3.99
N ALA A 238 -8.64 -5.46 4.97
CA ALA A 238 -8.91 -5.19 6.38
C ALA A 238 -8.41 -3.80 6.83
N GLU A 239 -7.27 -3.34 6.30
CA GLU A 239 -6.74 -2.00 6.55
C GLU A 239 -7.63 -0.92 5.92
N ASP A 240 -8.13 -1.15 4.70
CA ASP A 240 -9.08 -0.24 4.02
C ASP A 240 -10.39 -0.10 4.82
N PHE A 241 -10.98 -1.22 5.25
CA PHE A 241 -12.21 -1.19 6.08
C PHE A 241 -11.97 -0.51 7.43
N LYS A 242 -10.80 -0.70 8.03
CA LYS A 242 -10.43 -0.01 9.27
C LYS A 242 -10.32 1.50 9.06
N SER A 243 -9.67 1.94 7.98
CA SER A 243 -9.58 3.35 7.61
C SER A 243 -10.96 3.98 7.38
N GLN A 244 -11.82 3.29 6.63
CA GLN A 244 -13.21 3.73 6.38
C GLN A 244 -14.02 3.83 7.68
N THR A 245 -13.87 2.87 8.59
CA THR A 245 -14.54 2.89 9.90
C THR A 245 -14.09 4.08 10.74
N GLU A 246 -12.80 4.42 10.74
CA GLU A 246 -12.28 5.60 11.45
C GLU A 246 -12.82 6.92 10.87
N VAL A 247 -12.95 7.02 9.54
CA VAL A 247 -13.57 8.20 8.89
C VAL A 247 -15.03 8.32 9.30
N MET A 248 -15.82 7.24 9.17
CA MET A 248 -17.22 7.24 9.59
C MET A 248 -17.42 7.57 11.07
N LYS A 249 -16.51 7.11 11.93
CA LYS A 249 -16.53 7.43 13.36
C LYS A 249 -16.35 8.94 13.60
N LYS A 250 -15.39 9.57 12.93
CA LYS A 250 -15.18 11.03 13.02
C LYS A 250 -16.38 11.82 12.49
N GLU A 251 -16.98 11.38 11.39
CA GLU A 251 -18.20 11.99 10.85
C GLU A 251 -19.37 11.88 11.84
N LEU A 252 -19.54 10.72 12.49
CA LEU A 252 -20.55 10.52 13.52
C LEU A 252 -20.32 11.44 14.72
N GLU A 253 -19.08 11.56 15.19
CA GLU A 253 -18.70 12.46 16.29
C GLU A 253 -18.99 13.93 15.93
N SER A 254 -18.67 14.37 14.71
CA SER A 254 -19.00 15.71 14.22
C SER A 254 -20.51 15.94 14.19
N LEU A 255 -21.28 14.97 13.68
CA LEU A 255 -22.73 15.09 13.59
C LEU A 255 -23.39 15.11 14.98
N GLN A 256 -22.84 14.37 15.95
CA GLN A 256 -23.29 14.42 17.33
C GLN A 256 -23.07 15.81 17.95
N GLN A 257 -21.91 16.43 17.69
CA GLN A 257 -21.64 17.81 18.12
C GLN A 257 -22.62 18.80 17.50
N ASP A 258 -22.90 18.68 16.20
CA ASP A 258 -23.86 19.55 15.50
C ASP A 258 -25.27 19.43 16.10
N VAL A 259 -25.72 18.20 16.41
CA VAL A 259 -27.02 17.96 17.07
C VAL A 259 -27.06 18.58 18.45
N GLU A 260 -25.96 18.52 19.22
CA GLU A 260 -25.88 19.12 20.54
C GLU A 260 -25.93 20.66 20.49
N VAL A 261 -25.22 21.27 19.52
CA VAL A 261 -25.30 22.70 19.24
C VAL A 261 -26.72 23.11 18.84
N GLN A 262 -27.38 22.36 17.96
CA GLN A 262 -28.77 22.65 17.57
C GLN A 262 -29.74 22.55 18.75
N LYS A 263 -29.59 21.53 19.61
CA LYS A 263 -30.39 21.40 20.84
C LYS A 263 -30.20 22.60 21.75
N PHE A 264 -28.96 23.03 21.96
CA PHE A 264 -28.66 24.21 22.78
C PHE A 264 -29.31 25.48 22.22
N LEU A 265 -29.24 25.70 20.90
CA LEU A 265 -29.87 26.84 20.24
C LEU A 265 -31.39 26.83 20.38
N LEU A 266 -32.03 25.68 20.17
CA LEU A 266 -33.48 25.52 20.36
C LEU A 266 -33.90 25.76 21.81
N ASP A 267 -33.14 25.26 22.79
CA ASP A 267 -33.40 25.51 24.20
C ASP A 267 -33.21 26.98 24.59
N HIS A 268 -32.25 27.67 23.99
CA HIS A 268 -32.08 29.10 24.16
C HIS A 268 -33.28 29.88 23.59
N GLN A 269 -33.70 29.57 22.37
CA GLN A 269 -34.85 30.20 21.73
C GLN A 269 -36.15 29.94 22.52
N ARG A 270 -36.35 28.71 23.00
CA ARG A 270 -37.49 28.37 23.86
C ARG A 270 -37.53 29.23 25.14
N ARG A 271 -36.38 29.41 25.79
CA ARG A 271 -36.27 30.26 26.99
C ARG A 271 -36.59 31.73 26.69
N GLN A 272 -36.12 32.25 25.56
CA GLN A 272 -36.45 33.62 25.14
C GLN A 272 -37.96 33.79 24.93
N HIS A 273 -38.62 32.85 24.24
CA HIS A 273 -40.07 32.91 24.02
C HIS A 273 -40.87 32.80 25.32
N LEU A 274 -40.45 31.96 26.27
CA LEU A 274 -41.08 31.88 27.59
C LEU A 274 -40.99 33.21 28.35
N SER A 275 -39.82 33.86 28.33
CA SER A 275 -39.63 35.18 28.93
C SER A 275 -40.54 36.24 28.31
N GLN A 276 -40.64 36.26 26.97
CA GLN A 276 -41.52 37.19 26.25
C GLN A 276 -43.00 36.98 26.60
N LEU A 277 -43.44 35.73 26.71
CA LEU A 277 -44.81 35.40 27.12
C LEU A 277 -45.10 35.82 28.55
N GLU A 278 -44.12 35.69 29.46
CA GLU A 278 -44.27 36.13 30.84
C GLU A 278 -44.37 37.67 30.95
N ASP A 279 -43.57 38.40 30.17
CA ASP A 279 -43.64 39.86 30.09
C ASP A 279 -44.99 40.34 29.51
N LEU A 280 -45.46 39.70 28.44
CA LEU A 280 -46.79 39.96 27.86
C LEU A 280 -47.90 39.69 28.88
N ARG A 281 -47.79 38.61 29.65
CA ARG A 281 -48.76 38.27 30.70
C ARG A 281 -48.80 39.35 31.78
N LYS A 282 -47.64 39.82 32.26
CA LYS A 282 -47.56 40.94 33.22
C LYS A 282 -48.18 42.22 32.67
N GLN A 283 -47.91 42.56 31.42
CA GLN A 283 -48.51 43.72 30.76
C GLN A 283 -50.04 43.61 30.70
N LEU A 284 -50.56 42.41 30.38
CA LEU A 284 -51.99 42.16 30.33
C LEU A 284 -52.64 42.30 31.72
N GLU A 285 -52.00 41.75 32.77
CA GLU A 285 -52.47 41.88 34.16
C GLU A 285 -52.49 43.35 34.61
N HIS A 286 -51.45 44.13 34.31
CA HIS A 286 -51.43 45.58 34.58
C HIS A 286 -52.53 46.33 33.83
N ALA A 287 -52.79 46.00 32.57
CA ALA A 287 -53.85 46.64 31.78
C ALA A 287 -55.25 46.31 32.33
N LEU A 288 -55.46 45.10 32.84
CA LEU A 288 -56.72 44.70 33.48
C LEU A 288 -56.93 45.46 34.80
N GLN A 289 -55.91 45.55 35.66
CA GLN A 289 -55.97 46.32 36.91
C GLN A 289 -56.17 47.82 36.67
N GLY A 290 -55.57 48.38 35.61
CA GLY A 290 -55.77 49.79 35.23
C GLY A 290 -57.19 50.11 34.76
N LYS A 291 -57.89 49.16 34.13
CA LYS A 291 -59.31 49.32 33.75
C LYS A 291 -60.27 49.25 34.94
N GLU A 292 -59.91 48.52 35.99
CA GLU A 292 -60.73 48.39 37.20
C GLU A 292 -60.75 49.69 38.04
N GLN A 293 -59.75 50.57 37.87
CA GLN A 293 -59.71 51.89 38.50
C GLN A 293 -60.45 52.99 37.72
N LEU A 294 -60.98 52.68 36.53
CA LEU A 294 -61.75 53.62 35.68
C LEU A 294 -63.23 53.21 35.60
N LYS A 295 -63.92 53.23 36.73
CA LYS A 295 -65.38 53.43 36.82
C LYS A 295 -65.69 54.19 38.12
N PRO A 296 -66.28 55.40 38.03
CA PRO A 296 -67.73 55.44 38.10
C PRO A 296 -68.38 56.35 37.04
N HIS A 297 -69.66 56.06 36.79
CA HIS A 297 -70.65 56.78 35.98
C HIS A 297 -70.52 56.70 34.45
N SER A 298 -71.29 55.80 33.86
CA SER A 298 -72.49 56.20 33.09
C SER A 298 -73.25 54.97 32.60
N SER A 299 -74.57 55.08 32.71
CA SER A 299 -75.56 54.13 32.25
C SER A 299 -75.85 54.32 30.76
N GLN A 300 -76.48 53.29 30.17
CA GLN A 300 -77.39 53.28 29.02
C GLN A 300 -76.86 53.06 27.59
N GLN A 301 -77.64 52.19 26.92
CA GLN A 301 -77.89 52.01 25.47
C GLN A 301 -76.79 51.33 24.64
N ALA A 302 -77.03 50.11 24.17
CA ALA A 302 -77.84 49.70 23.01
C ALA A 302 -77.00 49.72 21.72
N GLU A 303 -76.74 48.54 21.16
CA GLU A 303 -77.13 48.14 19.80
C GLU A 303 -76.42 46.83 19.40
N GLU A 304 -77.21 45.93 18.83
CA GLU A 304 -76.74 44.77 18.08
C GLU A 304 -76.08 45.25 16.77
N ASP A 305 -74.89 44.72 16.45
CA ASP A 305 -74.38 44.73 15.08
C ASP A 305 -73.77 43.35 14.74
N PRO A 306 -74.37 42.59 13.80
CA PRO A 306 -73.92 41.25 13.44
C PRO A 306 -73.03 41.32 12.19
N ARG A 307 -71.74 41.66 12.33
CA ARG A 307 -70.75 41.51 11.23
C ARG A 307 -69.32 41.50 11.76
N SER A 308 -68.79 40.31 12.09
CA SER A 308 -67.37 40.02 11.86
C SER A 308 -67.10 38.52 11.84
N SER A 309 -67.41 37.93 10.69
CA SER A 309 -66.72 36.75 10.20
C SER A 309 -65.27 37.13 9.92
N ARG A 310 -64.33 36.64 10.75
CA ARG A 310 -62.96 36.33 10.33
C ARG A 310 -62.39 35.24 11.24
N VAL A 311 -62.68 34.02 10.81
CA VAL A 311 -61.94 32.79 11.09
C VAL A 311 -60.43 33.07 11.03
N LEU A 312 -59.69 32.71 12.08
CA LEU A 312 -58.23 32.55 12.03
C LEU A 312 -57.91 31.16 11.43
N PRO A 313 -57.29 31.06 10.25
CA PRO A 313 -56.81 29.80 9.71
C PRO A 313 -55.28 29.84 9.65
N GLU A 314 -54.59 29.79 10.80
CA GLU A 314 -53.12 29.87 10.77
C GLU A 314 -52.36 28.85 11.62
N VAL A 315 -53.05 27.87 12.21
CA VAL A 315 -52.39 26.78 12.97
C VAL A 315 -52.36 25.44 12.23
N LYS A 316 -53.07 25.31 11.09
CA LYS A 316 -53.12 24.04 10.31
C LYS A 316 -52.05 23.88 9.23
N CYS A 317 -51.23 24.90 8.95
CA CYS A 317 -50.21 24.83 7.89
C CYS A 317 -48.84 24.34 8.36
N ILE A 318 -48.54 24.41 9.66
CA ILE A 318 -47.21 24.02 10.18
C ILE A 318 -47.10 22.49 10.35
N GLU A 319 -48.16 21.82 10.80
CA GLU A 319 -48.13 20.36 11.00
C GLU A 319 -48.03 19.58 9.68
N LYS A 320 -48.61 20.08 8.57
CA LYS A 320 -48.54 19.37 7.28
C LYS A 320 -47.16 19.46 6.61
N GLY A 321 -46.40 20.53 6.85
CA GLY A 321 -45.04 20.70 6.32
C GLY A 321 -44.00 19.80 7.01
N ILE A 322 -44.10 19.67 8.33
CA ILE A 322 -43.15 18.85 9.11
C ILE A 322 -43.36 17.35 8.82
N VAL A 323 -44.61 16.91 8.64
CA VAL A 323 -44.91 15.50 8.32
C VAL A 323 -44.44 15.12 6.92
N THR A 324 -44.51 16.03 5.94
CA THR A 324 -44.02 15.75 4.57
C THR A 324 -42.50 15.71 4.49
N GLU A 325 -41.80 16.57 5.23
CA GLU A 325 -40.33 16.57 5.26
C GLU A 325 -39.76 15.32 5.97
N MET A 326 -40.39 14.86 7.05
CA MET A 326 -40.02 13.59 7.69
C MET A 326 -40.28 12.38 6.79
N HIS A 327 -41.37 12.38 6.01
CA HIS A 327 -41.67 11.28 5.10
C HIS A 327 -40.65 11.18 3.95
N HIS A 328 -40.20 12.31 3.41
CA HIS A 328 -39.14 12.34 2.39
C HIS A 328 -37.79 11.85 2.93
N LYS A 329 -37.41 12.25 4.16
CA LYS A 329 -36.16 11.77 4.78
C LYS A 329 -36.21 10.27 5.05
N LEU A 330 -37.34 9.73 5.52
CA LEU A 330 -37.52 8.30 5.75
C LEU A 330 -37.46 7.47 4.45
N GLN A 331 -37.97 8.00 3.34
CA GLN A 331 -37.82 7.32 2.04
C GLN A 331 -36.37 7.33 1.54
N TYR A 332 -35.63 8.41 1.75
CA TYR A 332 -34.21 8.49 1.36
C TYR A 332 -33.34 7.48 2.12
N TYR A 333 -33.57 7.30 3.43
CA TYR A 333 -32.85 6.31 4.24
C TYR A 333 -33.18 4.85 3.84
N ASN A 334 -34.41 4.57 3.39
CA ASN A 334 -34.78 3.22 2.93
C ASN A 334 -34.14 2.85 1.58
N VAL A 335 -33.92 3.82 0.69
CA VAL A 335 -33.22 3.57 -0.58
C VAL A 335 -31.72 3.34 -0.32
N LEU A 336 -31.12 4.11 0.60
CA LEU A 336 -29.72 3.91 1.00
C LEU A 336 -29.48 2.55 1.68
N SER A 337 -30.39 2.11 2.55
CA SER A 337 -30.26 0.80 3.21
C SER A 337 -30.42 -0.37 2.23
N GLN A 338 -31.30 -0.26 1.24
CA GLN A 338 -31.44 -1.27 0.19
C GLN A 338 -30.18 -1.34 -0.70
N ASN A 339 -29.60 -0.21 -1.08
CA ASN A 339 -28.37 -0.19 -1.89
C ASN A 339 -27.16 -0.76 -1.14
N LEU A 340 -27.06 -0.53 0.17
CA LEU A 340 -26.03 -1.15 1.02
C LEU A 340 -26.19 -2.67 1.13
N CYS A 341 -27.42 -3.18 1.18
CA CYS A 341 -27.68 -4.63 1.19
C CYS A 341 -27.37 -5.32 -0.15
N TYR A 342 -27.57 -4.64 -1.28
CA TYR A 342 -27.22 -5.21 -2.59
C TYR A 342 -25.71 -5.26 -2.84
N SER A 343 -24.95 -4.32 -2.29
CA SER A 343 -23.49 -4.29 -2.44
C SER A 343 -22.74 -5.32 -1.61
N PHE A 344 -23.38 -5.95 -0.61
CA PHE A 344 -22.81 -7.01 0.23
C PHE A 344 -23.13 -8.43 -0.26
N ARG A 345 -23.90 -8.57 -1.35
CA ARG A 345 -24.37 -9.86 -1.89
C ARG A 345 -23.79 -10.24 -3.25
N SER A 346 -22.91 -9.42 -3.82
CA SER A 346 -22.09 -9.71 -5.01
C SER A 346 -20.63 -9.82 -4.58
#